data_AF-A0A2V6WJH7-F1
#
_entry.id   AF-A0A2V6WJH7-F1
#
_cell.length_a   1.000
_cell.length_b   1.000
_cell.length_c   1.000
_cell.angle_alpha   90.00
_cell.angle_beta   90.00
_cell.angle_gamma   90.00
#
_symmetry.space_group_name_H-M   'P 1'
#
loop_
_entity.id
_entity.type
_entity.pdbx_description
1 polymer ?
#
loop_
_entity_poly.entity_id
_entity_poly.type
_entity_poly.pdbx_seq_one_letter_code
_entity_poly.pdbx_strand_id
1 'polypeptide(L)'
;FDAHIHYSQPDWAVYSPEAVLRILAAAGVERALVSSTPDDGTVRLWEKDPGRIVPELRPYRTAGDLGSWYRDPAVFAYAEERLRRGIYKGIGEFHLSAGHAAAPLLGRWVALAVAQGLVMHAHSDAGAVRELFALDPRVRVLWAHAGMTAGPVEVGAMLDRYPTLWVELALRTDVAPEGALDTGWRALFLRYPDHFCVGTDTWTASRWAELPQYLAGVRAWLAELPPDVARRIAFTNAARLYGVE
;
A
#
# COMPACT_ATOMS: atom_id res chain seq x y z
N PHE A 1 2.10 -2.69 11.78
CA PHE A 1 1.23 -2.00 10.83
C PHE A 1 1.22 -2.85 9.58
N ASP A 2 0.06 -3.30 9.11
CA ASP A 2 -0.05 -3.93 7.80
C ASP A 2 -0.39 -2.85 6.76
N ALA A 3 0.57 -2.53 5.90
CA ALA A 3 0.45 -1.43 4.95
C ALA A 3 -0.28 -1.82 3.65
N HIS A 4 -0.84 -3.03 3.55
CA HIS A 4 -1.50 -3.49 2.34
C HIS A 4 -2.59 -4.54 2.65
N ILE A 5 -3.84 -4.10 2.78
CA ILE A 5 -5.00 -4.96 2.98
C ILE A 5 -6.09 -4.63 1.95
N HIS A 6 -6.69 -5.69 1.41
CA HIS A 6 -7.91 -5.62 0.62
C HIS A 6 -9.09 -6.31 1.31
N TYR A 7 -10.21 -5.59 1.45
CA TYR A 7 -11.48 -6.16 1.90
C TYR A 7 -12.60 -5.83 0.90
N SER A 8 -12.50 -6.41 -0.28
CA SER A 8 -13.38 -6.16 -1.42
C SER A 8 -14.67 -6.98 -1.37
N GLN A 9 -15.57 -6.76 -2.33
CA GLN A 9 -16.88 -7.43 -2.39
C GLN A 9 -16.82 -8.98 -2.38
N PRO A 10 -15.79 -9.67 -2.90
CA PRO A 10 -15.70 -11.11 -2.69
C PRO A 10 -15.43 -11.48 -1.22
N ASP A 11 -14.67 -10.68 -0.49
CA ASP A 11 -14.21 -10.98 0.87
C ASP A 11 -15.33 -10.85 1.90
N TRP A 12 -16.17 -9.82 1.79
CA TRP A 12 -17.27 -9.60 2.75
C TRP A 12 -18.38 -10.65 2.68
N ALA A 13 -18.36 -11.52 1.67
CA ALA A 13 -19.29 -12.63 1.50
C ALA A 13 -18.80 -13.87 2.26
N VAL A 14 -17.50 -13.89 2.60
CA VAL A 14 -16.84 -14.96 3.33
C VAL A 14 -16.58 -14.54 4.78
N TYR A 15 -16.12 -13.31 5.00
CA TYR A 15 -15.76 -12.78 6.31
C TYR A 15 -16.60 -11.57 6.67
N SER A 16 -17.27 -11.61 7.81
CA SER A 16 -17.89 -10.41 8.38
C SER A 16 -16.81 -9.41 8.84
N PRO A 17 -17.14 -8.11 8.99
CA PRO A 17 -16.23 -7.12 9.57
C PRO A 17 -15.66 -7.54 10.94
N GLU A 18 -16.46 -8.16 11.81
CA GLU A 18 -16.00 -8.72 13.09
C GLU A 18 -14.95 -9.81 12.89
N ALA A 19 -15.13 -10.69 11.90
CA ALA A 19 -14.21 -11.77 11.63
C ALA A 19 -12.87 -11.23 11.13
N VAL A 20 -12.89 -10.26 10.21
CA VAL A 20 -11.69 -9.55 9.75
C VAL A 20 -10.94 -8.90 10.91
N LEU A 21 -11.64 -8.16 11.77
CA LEU A 21 -11.00 -7.51 12.93
C LEU A 21 -10.39 -8.51 13.91
N ARG A 22 -11.04 -9.68 14.11
CA ARG A 22 -10.46 -10.78 14.90
C ARG A 22 -9.20 -11.36 14.25
N ILE A 23 -9.18 -11.54 12.93
CA ILE A 23 -8.00 -12.02 12.20
C ILE A 23 -6.84 -11.03 12.36
N LEU A 24 -7.10 -9.73 12.14
CA LEU A 24 -6.09 -8.68 12.33
C LEU A 24 -5.55 -8.67 13.76
N ALA A 25 -6.42 -8.77 14.76
CA ALA A 25 -6.02 -8.83 16.16
C ALA A 25 -5.17 -10.09 16.47
N ALA A 26 -5.61 -11.27 16.01
CA ALA A 26 -4.88 -12.53 16.20
C ALA A 26 -3.50 -12.52 15.53
N ALA A 27 -3.35 -11.79 14.42
CA ALA A 27 -2.09 -11.63 13.72
C ALA A 27 -1.17 -10.55 14.29
N GLY A 28 -1.62 -9.80 15.30
CA GLY A 28 -0.87 -8.69 15.92
C GLY A 28 -0.87 -7.41 15.10
N VAL A 29 -1.85 -7.19 14.21
CA VAL A 29 -1.94 -6.01 13.35
C VAL A 29 -2.62 -4.86 14.08
N GLU A 30 -1.84 -3.99 14.71
CA GLU A 30 -2.33 -2.80 15.45
C GLU A 30 -2.93 -1.68 14.56
N ARG A 31 -2.47 -1.59 13.32
CA ARG A 31 -2.94 -0.66 12.27
C ARG A 31 -2.93 -1.37 10.92
N ALA A 32 -3.95 -1.14 10.11
CA ALA A 32 -4.05 -1.72 8.76
C ALA A 32 -4.45 -0.64 7.73
N LEU A 33 -3.69 -0.49 6.66
CA LEU A 33 -4.09 0.29 5.49
C LEU A 33 -5.05 -0.55 4.66
N VAL A 34 -6.31 -0.14 4.61
CA VAL A 34 -7.38 -0.92 3.97
C VAL A 34 -7.93 -0.17 2.77
N SER A 35 -7.95 -0.85 1.62
CA SER A 35 -8.68 -0.44 0.44
C SER A 35 -9.64 -1.55 -0.01
N SER A 36 -10.68 -1.21 -0.77
CA SER A 36 -11.65 -2.20 -1.25
C SER A 36 -12.27 -1.80 -2.58
N THR A 37 -12.70 -2.81 -3.35
CA THR A 37 -13.50 -2.63 -4.56
C THR A 37 -14.88 -3.28 -4.38
N PRO A 38 -15.98 -2.51 -4.38
CA PRO A 38 -16.03 -1.05 -4.21
C PRO A 38 -15.58 -0.64 -2.79
N ASP A 39 -15.47 0.67 -2.55
CA ASP A 39 -15.01 1.29 -1.31
C ASP A 39 -15.85 0.99 -0.04
N ASP A 40 -17.03 0.39 -0.20
CA ASP A 40 -17.93 0.02 0.89
C ASP A 40 -17.27 -0.91 1.93
N GLY A 41 -16.36 -1.79 1.51
CA GLY A 41 -15.62 -2.66 2.42
C GLY A 41 -14.71 -1.88 3.37
N THR A 42 -13.91 -0.95 2.83
CA THR A 42 -13.06 -0.03 3.60
C THR A 42 -13.88 0.75 4.61
N VAL A 43 -15.00 1.36 4.17
CA VAL A 43 -15.86 2.15 5.06
C VAL A 43 -16.46 1.30 6.18
N ARG A 44 -16.94 0.09 5.89
CA ARG A 44 -17.50 -0.82 6.91
C ARG A 44 -16.48 -1.20 7.99
N LEU A 45 -15.22 -1.44 7.61
CA LEU A 45 -14.17 -1.75 8.58
C LEU A 45 -13.79 -0.50 9.38
N TRP A 46 -13.65 0.65 8.72
CA TRP A 46 -13.30 1.91 9.37
C TRP A 46 -14.35 2.38 10.37
N GLU A 47 -15.64 2.33 10.03
CA GLU A 47 -16.74 2.70 10.94
C GLU A 47 -16.74 1.83 12.21
N LYS A 48 -16.18 0.62 12.12
CA LYS A 48 -16.20 -0.36 13.20
C LYS A 48 -14.99 -0.31 14.13
N ASP A 49 -13.81 0.00 13.59
CA ASP A 49 -12.57 0.18 14.36
C ASP A 49 -11.73 1.31 13.73
N PRO A 50 -12.13 2.58 13.88
CA PRO A 50 -11.42 3.71 13.27
C PRO A 50 -10.04 3.94 13.89
N GLY A 51 -9.75 3.29 15.03
CA GLY A 51 -8.43 3.31 15.65
C GLY A 51 -7.45 2.35 14.97
N ARG A 52 -7.92 1.20 14.48
CA ARG A 52 -7.08 0.21 13.76
C ARG A 52 -7.03 0.46 12.26
N ILE A 53 -8.14 0.85 11.66
CA ILE A 53 -8.30 0.89 10.21
C ILE A 53 -7.90 2.27 9.67
N VAL A 54 -6.92 2.27 8.77
CA VAL A 54 -6.45 3.44 8.03
C VAL A 54 -7.05 3.33 6.61
N PRO A 55 -8.08 4.11 6.28
CA PRO A 55 -8.79 3.93 5.02
C PRO A 55 -8.01 4.52 3.85
N GLU A 56 -7.93 3.75 2.78
CA GLU A 56 -7.38 4.12 1.48
C GLU A 56 -8.46 3.96 0.41
N LEU A 57 -8.63 4.98 -0.42
CA LEU A 57 -9.64 4.95 -1.47
C LEU A 57 -9.07 4.29 -2.71
N ARG A 58 -9.55 3.09 -3.03
CA ARG A 58 -9.25 2.46 -4.31
C ARG A 58 -10.03 3.19 -5.42
N PRO A 59 -9.42 3.57 -6.54
CA PRO A 59 -10.13 4.26 -7.62
C PRO A 59 -10.97 3.29 -8.47
N TYR A 60 -11.61 2.28 -7.85
CA TYR A 60 -12.35 1.23 -8.53
C TYR A 60 -13.77 1.13 -7.97
N ARG A 61 -14.76 1.40 -8.81
CA ARG A 61 -16.17 1.13 -8.51
C ARG A 61 -16.45 -0.37 -8.68
N THR A 62 -15.78 -0.97 -9.67
CA THR A 62 -15.82 -2.40 -9.98
C THR A 62 -14.44 -2.86 -10.43
N ALA A 63 -14.22 -4.18 -10.53
CA ALA A 63 -12.98 -4.73 -11.08
C ALA A 63 -12.68 -4.26 -12.52
N GLY A 64 -13.69 -3.83 -13.28
CA GLY A 64 -13.51 -3.33 -14.65
C GLY A 64 -12.77 -2.00 -14.75
N ASP A 65 -12.66 -1.22 -13.67
CA ASP A 65 -11.96 0.06 -13.67
C ASP A 65 -10.42 -0.11 -13.62
N LEU A 66 -9.91 -1.32 -13.33
CA LEU A 66 -8.48 -1.60 -13.09
C LEU A 66 -7.57 -1.05 -14.19
N GLY A 67 -7.93 -1.28 -15.46
CA GLY A 67 -7.12 -0.89 -16.62
C GLY A 67 -7.40 0.51 -17.18
N SER A 68 -8.34 1.26 -16.61
CA SER A 68 -8.82 2.53 -17.19
C SER A 68 -9.04 3.67 -16.21
N TRP A 69 -8.95 3.44 -14.89
CA TRP A 69 -9.25 4.43 -13.84
C TRP A 69 -8.57 5.80 -14.07
N TYR A 70 -7.31 5.80 -14.50
CA TYR A 70 -6.50 7.01 -14.67
C TYR A 70 -6.96 7.91 -15.83
N ARG A 71 -7.83 7.41 -16.71
CA ARG A 71 -8.37 8.12 -17.88
C ARG A 71 -9.89 8.21 -17.93
N ASP A 72 -10.60 7.52 -17.04
CA ASP A 72 -12.06 7.56 -16.98
C ASP A 72 -12.54 8.74 -16.09
N PRO A 73 -13.15 9.79 -16.67
CA PRO A 73 -13.66 10.93 -15.90
C PRO A 73 -14.76 10.54 -14.90
N ALA A 74 -15.51 9.47 -15.15
CA ALA A 74 -16.53 9.00 -14.21
C ALA A 74 -15.91 8.34 -12.97
N VAL A 75 -14.74 7.70 -13.12
CA VAL A 75 -13.97 7.18 -11.97
C VAL A 75 -13.38 8.34 -11.16
N PHE A 76 -12.87 9.37 -11.83
CA PHE A 76 -12.37 10.56 -11.14
C PHE A 76 -13.47 11.27 -10.35
N ALA A 77 -14.64 11.49 -10.96
CA ALA A 77 -15.79 12.07 -10.27
C ALA A 77 -16.28 11.21 -9.09
N TYR A 78 -16.27 9.87 -9.25
CA TYR A 78 -16.54 8.95 -8.14
C TYR A 78 -15.56 9.14 -6.98
N ALA A 79 -14.26 9.24 -7.26
CA ALA A 79 -13.29 9.44 -6.20
C ALA A 79 -13.42 10.80 -5.53
N GLU A 80 -13.65 11.88 -6.29
CA GLU A 80 -13.93 13.20 -5.72
C GLU A 80 -15.13 13.16 -4.77
N GLU A 81 -16.20 12.44 -5.13
CA GLU A 81 -17.36 12.25 -4.25
C GLU A 81 -16.98 11.50 -2.96
N ARG A 82 -16.32 10.35 -3.07
CA ARG A 82 -15.94 9.54 -1.90
C ARG A 82 -15.03 10.32 -0.96
N LEU A 83 -14.02 11.02 -1.50
CA LEU A 83 -13.05 11.77 -0.71
C LEU A 83 -13.68 12.87 0.15
N ARG A 84 -14.88 13.38 -0.17
CA ARG A 84 -15.60 14.35 0.68
C ARG A 84 -15.90 13.83 2.09
N ARG A 85 -15.90 12.51 2.29
CA ARG A 85 -16.03 11.91 3.63
C ARG A 85 -14.87 12.30 4.57
N GLY A 86 -13.70 12.66 4.02
CA GLY A 86 -12.58 13.19 4.79
C GLY A 86 -11.84 12.16 5.66
N ILE A 87 -12.05 10.86 5.44
CA ILE A 87 -11.43 9.79 6.24
C ILE A 87 -10.14 9.26 5.61
N TYR A 88 -10.02 9.32 4.28
CA TYR A 88 -8.99 8.62 3.53
C TYR A 88 -7.60 9.23 3.73
N LYS A 89 -6.59 8.36 3.73
CA LYS A 89 -5.17 8.74 3.85
C LYS A 89 -4.37 8.47 2.58
N GLY A 90 -4.97 7.82 1.59
CA GLY A 90 -4.36 7.52 0.31
C GLY A 90 -5.37 7.24 -0.80
N ILE A 91 -4.84 7.16 -2.02
CA ILE A 91 -5.53 6.69 -3.22
C ILE A 91 -4.78 5.46 -3.72
N GLY A 92 -5.46 4.31 -3.73
CA GLY A 92 -4.91 3.04 -4.16
C GLY A 92 -5.50 1.85 -3.39
N GLU A 93 -4.94 0.65 -3.50
CA GLU A 93 -3.91 0.30 -4.46
C GLU A 93 -4.46 0.43 -5.90
N PHE A 94 -3.77 1.16 -6.78
CA PHE A 94 -4.12 1.25 -8.20
C PHE A 94 -3.05 0.62 -9.08
N HIS A 95 -3.47 0.14 -10.25
CA HIS A 95 -2.61 -0.43 -11.28
C HIS A 95 -2.23 0.63 -12.30
N LEU A 96 -0.94 0.75 -12.58
CA LEU A 96 -0.43 1.66 -13.59
C LEU A 96 0.87 1.11 -14.20
N SER A 97 0.91 0.96 -15.52
CA SER A 97 2.16 0.74 -16.26
C SER A 97 2.74 2.05 -16.76
N ALA A 98 4.04 2.07 -17.08
CA ALA A 98 4.66 3.21 -17.76
C ALA A 98 3.99 3.51 -19.12
N GLY A 99 4.20 4.73 -19.61
CA GLY A 99 3.68 5.23 -20.88
C GLY A 99 2.34 5.95 -20.77
N HIS A 100 1.94 6.36 -19.56
CA HIS A 100 0.63 6.96 -19.31
C HIS A 100 0.69 8.40 -18.77
N ALA A 101 1.89 8.97 -18.54
CA ALA A 101 2.09 10.36 -18.13
C ALA A 101 1.34 11.40 -18.99
N ALA A 102 1.16 11.13 -20.29
CA ALA A 102 0.45 12.03 -21.20
C ALA A 102 -1.08 12.00 -21.05
N ALA A 103 -1.64 11.06 -20.28
CA ALA A 103 -3.08 11.00 -20.01
C ALA A 103 -3.48 12.22 -19.15
N PRO A 104 -4.28 13.18 -19.67
CA PRO A 104 -4.52 14.43 -18.96
C PRO A 104 -5.12 14.26 -17.57
N LEU A 105 -5.92 13.21 -17.37
CA LEU A 105 -6.59 12.93 -16.12
C LEU A 105 -5.63 12.35 -15.05
N LEU A 106 -4.53 11.69 -15.44
CA LEU A 106 -3.51 11.23 -14.49
C LEU A 106 -2.84 12.40 -13.77
N GLY A 107 -2.55 13.49 -14.48
CA GLY A 107 -2.06 14.72 -13.87
C GLY A 107 -3.06 15.31 -12.85
N ARG A 108 -4.36 15.20 -13.10
CA ARG A 108 -5.39 15.63 -12.14
C ARG A 108 -5.46 14.72 -10.90
N TRP A 109 -5.26 13.41 -11.06
CA TRP A 109 -5.15 12.48 -9.92
C TRP A 109 -3.97 12.82 -9.02
N VAL A 110 -2.80 13.06 -9.62
CA VAL A 110 -1.59 13.47 -8.87
C VAL A 110 -1.81 14.81 -8.16
N ALA A 111 -2.36 15.80 -8.86
CA ALA A 111 -2.65 17.11 -8.28
C ALA A 111 -3.66 17.02 -7.12
N LEU A 112 -4.68 16.17 -7.25
CA LEU A 112 -5.66 15.90 -6.19
C LEU A 112 -4.99 15.28 -4.96
N ALA A 113 -4.14 14.26 -5.16
CA ALA A 113 -3.41 13.62 -4.07
C ALA A 113 -2.51 14.61 -3.33
N VAL A 114 -1.73 15.42 -4.06
CA VAL A 114 -0.86 16.45 -3.48
C VAL A 114 -1.67 17.51 -2.73
N ALA A 115 -2.76 18.01 -3.31
CA ALA A 115 -3.59 19.06 -2.69
C ALA A 115 -4.25 18.60 -1.39
N GLN A 116 -4.59 17.31 -1.28
CA GLN A 116 -5.20 16.73 -0.07
C GLN A 116 -4.20 16.01 0.85
N GLY A 117 -2.90 16.00 0.51
CA GLY A 117 -1.87 15.31 1.28
C GLY A 117 -2.00 13.77 1.27
N LEU A 118 -2.71 13.20 0.30
CA LEU A 118 -2.95 11.76 0.16
C LEU A 118 -1.72 11.06 -0.43
N VAL A 119 -1.45 9.84 0.05
CA VAL A 119 -0.43 8.97 -0.52
C VAL A 119 -0.99 8.26 -1.75
N MET A 120 -0.20 8.13 -2.81
CA MET A 120 -0.55 7.32 -3.99
C MET A 120 0.07 5.94 -3.85
N HIS A 121 -0.75 4.90 -3.67
CA HIS A 121 -0.30 3.52 -3.53
C HIS A 121 -0.39 2.81 -4.89
N ALA A 122 0.79 2.58 -5.48
CA ALA A 122 0.94 2.24 -6.88
C ALA A 122 1.44 0.80 -7.09
N HIS A 123 0.56 -0.06 -7.57
CA HIS A 123 0.92 -1.33 -8.20
C HIS A 123 1.40 -1.06 -9.61
N SER A 124 2.72 -1.00 -9.76
CA SER A 124 3.30 -0.41 -10.96
C SER A 124 4.75 -0.82 -11.18
N ASP A 125 5.21 -0.67 -12.42
CA ASP A 125 6.65 -0.74 -12.71
C ASP A 125 7.37 0.57 -12.28
N ALA A 126 8.70 0.54 -12.21
CA ALA A 126 9.49 1.71 -11.82
C ALA A 126 9.34 2.90 -12.78
N GLY A 127 9.02 2.66 -14.06
CA GLY A 127 8.77 3.70 -15.06
C GLY A 127 7.52 4.51 -14.73
N ALA A 128 6.41 3.84 -14.38
CA ALA A 128 5.19 4.49 -13.91
C ALA A 128 5.44 5.33 -12.64
N VAL A 129 6.23 4.84 -11.69
CA VAL A 129 6.62 5.64 -10.51
C VAL A 129 7.38 6.91 -10.92
N ARG A 130 8.34 6.80 -11.85
CA ARG A 130 9.07 7.97 -12.39
C ARG A 130 8.12 8.96 -13.06
N GLU A 131 7.09 8.47 -13.75
CA GLU A 131 6.06 9.30 -14.38
C GLU A 131 5.21 10.06 -13.35
N LEU A 132 4.81 9.43 -12.25
CA LEU A 132 4.09 10.12 -11.16
C LEU A 132 4.92 11.27 -10.58
N PHE A 133 6.21 11.05 -10.32
CA PHE A 133 7.11 12.11 -9.84
C PHE A 133 7.40 13.18 -10.89
N ALA A 134 7.37 12.85 -12.18
CA ALA A 134 7.51 13.83 -13.26
C ALA A 134 6.28 14.75 -13.36
N LEU A 135 5.09 14.26 -13.00
CA LEU A 135 3.86 15.06 -12.96
C LEU A 135 3.85 16.06 -11.81
N ASP A 136 4.25 15.64 -10.60
CA ASP A 136 4.48 16.55 -9.47
C ASP A 136 5.53 15.95 -8.51
N PRO A 137 6.71 16.57 -8.32
CA PRO A 137 7.76 16.02 -7.46
C PRO A 137 7.39 15.99 -5.97
N ARG A 138 6.29 16.66 -5.57
CA ARG A 138 5.79 16.65 -4.18
C ARG A 138 4.90 15.44 -3.89
N VAL A 139 4.53 14.65 -4.90
CA VAL A 139 3.72 13.45 -4.71
C VAL A 139 4.40 12.50 -3.72
N ARG A 140 3.59 11.83 -2.91
CA ARG A 140 4.05 10.82 -1.95
C ARG A 140 3.58 9.48 -2.48
N VAL A 141 4.51 8.56 -2.73
CA VAL A 141 4.20 7.28 -3.38
C VAL A 141 4.53 6.14 -2.43
N LEU A 142 3.59 5.21 -2.24
CA LEU A 142 3.87 3.88 -1.72
C LEU A 142 3.94 2.92 -2.90
N TRP A 143 5.12 2.38 -3.21
CA TRP A 143 5.32 1.49 -4.34
C TRP A 143 5.06 0.04 -3.91
N ALA A 144 3.92 -0.50 -4.36
CA ALA A 144 3.45 -1.82 -3.98
C ALA A 144 4.43 -2.91 -4.43
N HIS A 145 4.77 -3.81 -3.52
CA HIS A 145 5.62 -4.99 -3.74
C HIS A 145 6.95 -4.67 -4.46
N ALA A 146 7.50 -3.47 -4.31
CA ALA A 146 8.63 -2.99 -5.12
C ALA A 146 8.46 -3.29 -6.64
N GLY A 147 7.26 -3.08 -7.17
CA GLY A 147 6.91 -3.35 -8.56
C GLY A 147 6.97 -4.82 -8.98
N MET A 148 6.78 -5.74 -8.03
CA MET A 148 6.83 -7.20 -8.15
C MET A 148 8.19 -7.80 -8.51
N THR A 149 9.04 -7.10 -9.26
CA THR A 149 10.28 -7.63 -9.84
C THR A 149 11.52 -6.81 -9.53
N ALA A 150 11.39 -5.55 -9.06
CA ALA A 150 12.56 -4.72 -8.81
C ALA A 150 13.37 -5.30 -7.65
N GLY A 151 14.65 -5.61 -7.89
CA GLY A 151 15.57 -6.08 -6.87
C GLY A 151 16.25 -4.94 -6.11
N PRO A 152 17.12 -5.26 -5.13
CA PRO A 152 17.73 -4.26 -4.26
C PRO A 152 18.47 -3.11 -4.98
N VAL A 153 19.13 -3.39 -6.10
CA VAL A 153 19.86 -2.37 -6.87
C VAL A 153 18.91 -1.33 -7.47
N GLU A 154 17.82 -1.77 -8.11
CA GLU A 154 16.86 -0.85 -8.72
C GLU A 154 16.07 -0.07 -7.67
N VAL A 155 15.63 -0.74 -6.60
CA VAL A 155 14.94 -0.10 -5.47
C VAL A 155 15.83 0.98 -4.84
N GLY A 156 17.12 0.67 -4.62
CA GLY A 156 18.08 1.65 -4.09
C GLY A 156 18.23 2.87 -4.99
N ALA A 157 18.30 2.68 -6.31
CA ALA A 157 18.40 3.79 -7.27
C ALA A 157 17.13 4.65 -7.32
N MET A 158 15.96 4.06 -7.13
CA MET A 158 14.69 4.80 -7.04
C MET A 158 14.62 5.63 -5.76
N LEU A 159 15.03 5.07 -4.61
CA LEU A 159 15.07 5.77 -3.33
C LEU A 159 16.10 6.91 -3.29
N ASP A 160 17.25 6.74 -3.96
CA ASP A 160 18.24 7.82 -4.13
C ASP A 160 17.66 9.03 -4.86
N ARG A 161 16.74 8.79 -5.80
CA ARG A 161 16.18 9.83 -6.67
C ARG A 161 14.93 10.49 -6.11
N TYR A 162 14.12 9.77 -5.33
CA TYR A 162 12.79 10.21 -4.92
C TYR A 162 12.62 10.15 -3.39
N PRO A 163 12.87 11.27 -2.68
CA PRO A 163 12.80 11.32 -1.21
C PRO A 163 11.41 11.05 -0.62
N THR A 164 10.34 11.20 -1.40
CA THR A 164 8.96 10.92 -1.01
C THR A 164 8.44 9.61 -1.60
N LEU A 165 9.35 8.67 -1.93
CA LEU A 165 9.04 7.30 -2.27
C LEU A 165 9.17 6.39 -1.04
N TRP A 166 8.14 5.58 -0.81
CA TRP A 166 8.15 4.45 0.12
C TRP A 166 7.97 3.16 -0.67
N VAL A 167 8.42 2.05 -0.10
CA VAL A 167 8.36 0.72 -0.70
C VAL A 167 7.60 -0.20 0.23
N GLU A 168 6.60 -0.87 -0.31
CA GLU A 168 5.79 -1.90 0.36
C GLU A 168 6.29 -3.28 -0.11
N LEU A 169 6.31 -4.28 0.78
CA LEU A 169 6.99 -5.56 0.58
C LEU A 169 6.07 -6.79 0.57
N ALA A 170 4.75 -6.61 0.56
CA ALA A 170 3.82 -7.73 0.44
C ALA A 170 4.14 -8.55 -0.81
N LEU A 171 3.88 -9.85 -0.74
CA LEU A 171 4.16 -10.85 -1.77
C LEU A 171 5.63 -11.03 -2.19
N ARG A 172 6.59 -10.26 -1.64
CA ARG A 172 8.00 -10.41 -1.98
C ARG A 172 8.64 -11.58 -1.24
N THR A 173 8.95 -12.62 -2.01
CA THR A 173 9.60 -13.85 -1.51
C THR A 173 11.13 -13.75 -1.50
N ASP A 174 11.70 -12.83 -2.28
CA ASP A 174 13.14 -12.60 -2.38
C ASP A 174 13.72 -11.72 -1.27
N VAL A 175 12.87 -11.11 -0.43
CA VAL A 175 13.32 -10.38 0.78
C VAL A 175 13.95 -11.35 1.77
N ALA A 176 13.34 -12.51 1.94
CA ALA A 176 13.83 -13.54 2.84
C ALA A 176 13.68 -14.93 2.18
N PRO A 177 14.49 -15.23 1.15
CA PRO A 177 14.44 -16.53 0.48
C PRO A 177 14.71 -17.63 1.52
N GLU A 178 13.85 -18.66 1.52
CA GLU A 178 13.91 -19.76 2.50
C GLU A 178 13.80 -19.30 3.98
N GLY A 179 13.31 -18.07 4.21
CA GLY A 179 13.08 -17.50 5.54
C GLY A 179 14.26 -16.74 6.14
N ALA A 180 15.42 -16.69 5.46
CA ALA A 180 16.58 -15.92 5.90
C ALA A 180 16.68 -14.60 5.13
N LEU A 181 16.90 -13.48 5.83
CA LEU A 181 16.97 -12.15 5.22
C LEU A 181 18.10 -12.07 4.18
N ASP A 182 17.75 -11.73 2.94
CA ASP A 182 18.72 -11.53 1.87
C ASP A 182 19.67 -10.36 2.17
N THR A 183 20.93 -10.52 1.78
CA THR A 183 22.00 -9.54 2.08
C THR A 183 21.81 -8.21 1.35
N GLY A 184 21.28 -8.22 0.13
CA GLY A 184 20.98 -7.02 -0.65
C GLY A 184 19.82 -6.24 -0.04
N TRP A 185 18.75 -6.93 0.33
CA TRP A 185 17.62 -6.34 1.06
C TRP A 185 18.03 -5.82 2.43
N ARG A 186 18.85 -6.56 3.18
CA ARG A 186 19.43 -6.09 4.45
C ARG A 186 20.18 -4.77 4.26
N ALA A 187 21.06 -4.69 3.26
CA ALA A 187 21.83 -3.48 2.99
C ALA A 187 20.92 -2.28 2.67
N LEU A 188 19.83 -2.49 1.92
CA LEU A 188 18.83 -1.45 1.66
C LEU A 188 18.11 -1.00 2.92
N PHE A 189 17.64 -1.93 3.76
CA PHE A 189 16.93 -1.60 5.00
C PHE A 189 17.81 -0.78 5.95
N LEU A 190 19.12 -1.05 5.99
CA LEU A 190 20.07 -0.27 6.78
C LEU A 190 20.37 1.10 6.16
N ARG A 191 20.40 1.21 4.83
CA ARG A 191 20.65 2.48 4.13
C ARG A 191 19.44 3.42 4.14
N TYR A 192 18.23 2.87 4.03
CA TYR A 192 16.97 3.62 3.98
C TYR A 192 15.96 3.11 5.02
N PRO A 193 16.29 3.16 6.33
CA PRO A 193 15.47 2.55 7.38
C PRO A 193 14.08 3.17 7.51
N ASP A 194 13.85 4.32 6.90
CA ASP A 194 12.65 5.14 6.99
C ASP A 194 11.67 5.00 5.80
N HIS A 195 12.03 4.19 4.79
CA HIS A 195 11.32 4.11 3.50
C HIS A 195 10.60 2.79 3.23
N PHE A 196 10.72 1.78 4.09
CA PHE A 196 10.09 0.47 3.88
C PHE A 196 8.91 0.25 4.80
N CYS A 197 7.88 -0.41 4.26
CA CYS A 197 6.72 -0.90 4.99
C CYS A 197 6.50 -2.38 4.63
N VAL A 198 5.84 -3.11 5.52
CA VAL A 198 5.37 -4.48 5.27
C VAL A 198 3.85 -4.50 5.14
N GLY A 199 3.35 -5.46 4.38
CA GLY A 199 1.93 -5.74 4.25
C GLY A 199 1.69 -7.18 3.83
N THR A 200 0.43 -7.57 3.70
CA THR A 200 0.05 -8.95 3.35
C THR A 200 -0.64 -9.10 2.00
N ASP A 201 -1.24 -8.02 1.49
CA ASP A 201 -2.01 -7.97 0.25
C ASP A 201 -3.07 -9.08 0.17
N THR A 202 -4.16 -8.89 0.91
CA THR A 202 -5.30 -9.82 0.93
C THR A 202 -6.17 -9.72 -0.33
N TRP A 203 -5.59 -9.75 -1.52
CA TRP A 203 -6.27 -9.58 -2.82
C TRP A 203 -7.30 -10.68 -3.16
N THR A 204 -7.33 -11.77 -2.40
CA THR A 204 -8.42 -12.77 -2.43
C THR A 204 -8.86 -13.15 -1.02
N ALA A 205 -10.07 -13.69 -0.92
CA ALA A 205 -10.62 -14.19 0.34
C ALA A 205 -9.72 -15.22 1.02
N SER A 206 -9.04 -16.11 0.28
CA SER A 206 -8.17 -17.14 0.87
C SER A 206 -6.97 -16.55 1.61
N ARG A 207 -6.47 -15.37 1.22
CA ARG A 207 -5.34 -14.71 1.87
C ARG A 207 -5.62 -14.31 3.31
N TRP A 208 -6.88 -14.04 3.67
CA TRP A 208 -7.26 -13.70 5.04
C TRP A 208 -6.93 -14.81 6.04
N ALA A 209 -7.04 -16.08 5.64
CA ALA A 209 -6.66 -17.21 6.49
C ALA A 209 -5.14 -17.37 6.63
N GLU A 210 -4.37 -16.92 5.64
CA GLU A 210 -2.90 -17.00 5.61
C GLU A 210 -2.22 -15.87 6.39
N LEU A 211 -2.94 -14.76 6.62
CA LEU A 211 -2.40 -13.51 7.18
C LEU A 211 -1.57 -13.73 8.47
N PRO A 212 -2.01 -14.50 9.49
CA PRO A 212 -1.19 -14.72 10.68
C PRO A 212 0.14 -15.42 10.40
N GLN A 213 0.13 -16.44 9.53
CA GLN A 213 1.32 -17.21 9.15
C GLN A 213 2.26 -16.36 8.29
N TYR A 214 1.72 -15.59 7.34
CA TYR A 214 2.49 -14.67 6.52
C TYR A 214 3.24 -13.65 7.39
N LEU A 215 2.54 -12.99 8.33
CA LEU A 215 3.17 -12.03 9.22
C LEU A 215 4.14 -12.67 10.22
N ALA A 216 3.98 -13.96 10.55
CA ALA A 216 4.99 -14.67 11.33
C ALA A 216 6.31 -14.80 10.55
N GLY A 217 6.25 -15.10 9.25
CA GLY A 217 7.42 -15.07 8.37
C GLY A 217 8.05 -13.68 8.27
N VAL A 218 7.22 -12.64 8.17
CA VAL A 218 7.69 -11.24 8.19
C VAL A 218 8.44 -10.90 9.47
N ARG A 219 7.87 -11.26 10.63
CA ARG A 219 8.53 -11.05 11.93
C ARG A 219 9.85 -11.82 12.06
N ALA A 220 9.95 -13.00 11.45
CA ALA A 220 11.16 -13.82 11.52
C ALA A 220 12.36 -13.11 10.86
N TRP A 221 12.23 -12.63 9.62
CA TRP A 221 13.35 -11.95 8.96
C TRP A 221 13.59 -10.53 9.53
N LEU A 222 12.55 -9.86 10.03
CA LEU A 222 12.72 -8.59 10.74
C LEU A 222 13.58 -8.74 12.00
N ALA A 223 13.54 -9.89 12.67
CA ALA A 223 14.35 -10.17 13.85
C ALA A 223 15.86 -10.24 13.56
N GLU A 224 16.26 -10.37 12.29
CA GLU A 224 17.66 -10.34 11.88
C GLU A 224 18.22 -8.91 11.78
N LEU A 225 17.37 -7.88 11.75
CA LEU A 225 17.75 -6.47 11.68
C LEU A 225 18.02 -5.87 13.08
N PRO A 226 18.74 -4.75 13.17
CA PRO A 226 18.77 -3.95 14.39
C PRO A 226 17.36 -3.63 14.88
N PRO A 227 17.07 -3.71 16.21
CA PRO A 227 15.71 -3.56 16.72
C PRO A 227 15.01 -2.25 16.33
N ASP A 228 15.76 -1.15 16.20
CA ASP A 228 15.19 0.14 15.81
C ASP A 228 14.78 0.16 14.33
N VAL A 229 15.57 -0.45 13.44
CA VAL A 229 15.24 -0.61 12.02
C VAL A 229 14.05 -1.54 11.84
N ALA A 230 14.05 -2.69 12.54
CA ALA A 230 12.94 -3.63 12.52
C ALA A 230 11.62 -2.97 12.92
N ARG A 231 11.63 -2.18 14.01
CA ARG A 231 10.45 -1.43 14.48
C ARG A 231 9.96 -0.40 13.46
N ARG A 232 10.88 0.27 12.76
CA ARG A 232 10.54 1.23 11.71
C ARG A 232 9.77 0.58 10.57
N ILE A 233 10.31 -0.51 10.05
CA ILE A 233 9.74 -1.26 8.93
C ILE A 233 8.42 -1.93 9.34
N ALA A 234 8.36 -2.49 10.54
CA ALA A 234 7.16 -3.17 11.05
C ALA A 234 6.00 -2.22 11.37
N PHE A 235 6.27 -0.95 11.70
CA PHE A 235 5.23 -0.04 12.20
C PHE A 235 5.45 1.44 11.89
N THR A 236 6.53 2.06 12.40
CA THR A 236 6.55 3.54 12.48
C THR A 236 6.65 4.22 11.13
N ASN A 237 7.24 3.57 10.12
CA ASN A 237 7.31 4.15 8.77
C ASN A 237 5.89 4.35 8.19
N ALA A 238 5.06 3.31 8.25
CA ALA A 238 3.67 3.38 7.77
C ALA A 238 2.83 4.32 8.63
N ALA A 239 2.98 4.28 9.97
CA ALA A 239 2.25 5.18 10.86
C ALA A 239 2.57 6.66 10.59
N ARG A 240 3.85 7.00 10.41
CA ARG A 240 4.31 8.35 10.02
C ARG A 240 3.84 8.73 8.62
N LEU A 241 3.91 7.80 7.66
CA LEU A 241 3.46 8.04 6.29
C LEU A 241 1.97 8.42 6.26
N TYR A 242 1.13 7.75 7.05
CA TYR A 242 -0.31 8.00 7.05
C TYR A 242 -0.80 8.96 8.15
N GLY A 243 0.11 9.46 9.01
CA GLY A 243 -0.20 10.42 10.08
C GLY A 243 -1.14 9.83 11.15
N VAL A 244 -0.84 8.61 11.59
CA VAL A 244 -1.65 7.82 12.55
C VAL A 244 -0.83 7.22 13.69
N GLU A 245 0.27 7.90 14.04
CA GLU A 245 1.14 7.56 15.19
C GLU A 245 0.40 7.62 16.53
#